data_AF-A0AAD8D7A6-F1
#
_entry.id   AF-A0AAD8D7A6-F1
#
_cell.length_a   1.000
_cell.length_b   1.000
_cell.length_c   1.000
_cell.angle_alpha   90.00
_cell.angle_beta   90.00
_cell.angle_gamma   90.00
#
_symmetry.space_group_name_H-M   'P 1'
#
loop_
_entity.id
_entity.type
_entity.pdbx_description
1 polymer ?
#
loop_
_entity_poly.entity_id
_entity_poly.type
_entity_poly.pdbx_seq_one_letter_code
_entity_poly.pdbx_strand_id
1 'polypeptide(L)'
;MALKSFLSKTKTFRKLYFLRCRSSCTPSSSSNFTVKHEREKQRFTIKLEHDTSEQAVLYYEYTGNKKVNLLSTVVPTQFRGKGVGKRLAEAALDFVVEENLKADLSCWYIKQYVEENPLPNYKDHISN
;
A
#
# COMPACT_ATOMS: atom_id res chain seq x y z
N MET A 1 -20.74 -1.70 24.91
CA MET A 1 -20.32 -0.93 23.72
C MET A 1 -18.80 -0.93 23.68
N ALA A 2 -18.20 -1.81 22.87
CA ALA A 2 -16.76 -2.02 22.85
C ALA A 2 -16.06 -0.90 22.07
N LEU A 3 -15.35 -0.04 22.80
CA LEU A 3 -14.42 0.94 22.25
C LEU A 3 -13.26 0.18 21.60
N LYS A 4 -13.27 0.05 20.27
CA LYS A 4 -12.10 -0.40 19.52
C LYS A 4 -11.13 0.77 19.39
N SER A 5 -10.33 0.96 20.43
CA SER A 5 -9.08 1.69 20.39
C SER A 5 -8.15 0.98 19.39
N PHE A 6 -8.26 1.30 18.11
CA PHE A 6 -7.34 0.79 17.10
C PHE A 6 -6.11 1.68 17.15
N LEU A 7 -5.21 1.35 18.07
CA LEU A 7 -3.88 1.91 18.17
C LEU A 7 -3.27 1.98 16.77
N SER A 8 -2.81 3.18 16.43
CA SER A 8 -1.84 3.47 15.38
C SER A 8 -0.66 2.51 15.53
N LYS A 9 -0.72 1.35 14.87
CA LYS A 9 0.42 0.45 14.76
C LYS A 9 1.40 1.11 13.79
N THR A 10 2.34 1.87 14.34
CA THR A 10 3.61 2.16 13.71
C THR A 10 4.37 0.84 13.59
N LYS A 11 4.04 0.03 12.56
CA LYS A 11 4.72 -1.24 12.33
C LYS A 11 6.00 -0.98 11.54
N THR A 12 7.05 -0.68 12.30
CA THR A 12 8.44 -0.86 11.89
C THR A 12 8.69 -2.34 11.65
N PHE A 13 8.27 -2.89 10.50
CA PHE A 13 8.62 -4.24 10.09
C PHE A 13 10.02 -4.23 9.48
N ARG A 14 11.03 -4.15 10.36
CA ARG A 14 12.40 -4.57 10.05
C ARG A 14 12.36 -6.07 9.79
N LYS A 15 12.23 -6.45 8.52
CA LYS A 15 12.43 -7.84 8.10
C LYS A 15 13.94 -8.10 8.13
N LEU A 16 14.41 -8.61 9.27
CA LEU A 16 15.70 -9.27 9.42
C LEU A 16 15.73 -10.48 8.48
N TYR A 17 16.25 -10.30 7.27
CA TYR A 17 16.78 -11.42 6.49
C TYR A 17 18.31 -11.37 6.56
N PHE A 18 18.84 -12.43 7.16
CA PHE A 18 20.25 -12.66 7.39
C PHE A 18 20.93 -13.13 6.08
N LEU A 19 22.03 -12.46 5.77
CA LEU A 19 23.27 -12.92 5.15
C LEU A 19 23.46 -13.06 3.61
N ARG A 20 24.51 -12.34 3.18
CA ARG A 20 25.38 -12.47 1.99
C ARG A 20 24.80 -12.05 0.63
N CYS A 21 25.02 -10.78 0.29
CA CYS A 21 25.69 -10.43 -0.97
C CYS A 21 26.25 -9.00 -0.93
N ARG A 22 27.46 -8.84 -1.47
CA ARG A 22 28.18 -7.57 -1.57
C ARG A 22 27.81 -6.89 -2.89
N SER A 23 26.70 -6.14 -2.89
CA SER A 23 26.36 -5.17 -3.92
C SER A 23 25.49 -4.09 -3.31
N SER A 24 25.92 -2.84 -3.47
CA SER A 24 25.30 -1.62 -2.95
C SER A 24 23.94 -1.36 -3.62
N CYS A 25 22.91 -2.09 -3.21
CA CYS A 25 21.53 -1.75 -3.56
C CYS A 25 20.89 -1.19 -2.29
N THR A 26 21.00 0.12 -2.13
CA THR A 26 20.22 0.87 -1.16
C THR A 26 18.74 0.50 -1.36
N PRO A 27 17.99 0.09 -0.32
CA PRO A 27 16.53 0.12 -0.39
C PRO A 27 16.12 1.59 -0.46
N SER A 28 16.12 2.10 -1.69
CA SER A 28 15.98 3.51 -1.99
C SER A 28 14.58 4.01 -1.67
N SER A 29 14.57 5.24 -1.14
CA SER A 29 13.45 6.18 -1.11
C SER A 29 12.54 6.13 0.11
N SER A 30 13.10 6.47 1.27
CA SER A 30 12.39 6.97 2.46
C SER A 30 11.73 8.33 2.18
N SER A 31 10.73 8.34 1.29
CA SER A 31 9.80 9.46 1.21
C SER A 31 8.88 9.40 2.42
N ASN A 32 8.91 10.41 3.28
CA ASN A 32 8.14 10.50 4.55
C ASN A 32 6.63 10.76 4.31
N PHE A 33 5.99 9.97 3.44
CA PHE A 33 4.55 10.07 3.25
C PHE A 33 3.81 9.25 4.30
N THR A 34 3.00 9.91 5.11
CA THR A 34 2.14 9.22 6.08
C THR A 34 0.88 8.72 5.39
N VAL A 35 0.78 7.40 5.23
CA VAL A 35 -0.42 6.75 4.71
C VAL A 35 -1.44 6.56 5.84
N LYS A 36 -2.63 7.12 5.68
CA LYS A 36 -3.78 6.89 6.55
C LYS A 36 -4.71 5.87 5.93
N HIS A 37 -4.91 4.75 6.62
CA HIS A 37 -5.87 3.72 6.23
C HIS A 37 -7.24 4.00 6.85
N GLU A 38 -8.24 4.32 6.03
CA GLU A 38 -9.63 4.51 6.44
C GLU A 38 -10.46 3.26 6.08
N ARG A 39 -10.44 2.23 6.95
CA ARG A 39 -11.15 0.96 6.70
C ARG A 39 -12.66 1.12 6.52
N GLU A 40 -13.26 2.05 7.27
CA GLU A 40 -14.71 2.34 7.21
C GLU A 40 -15.13 2.91 5.85
N LYS A 41 -14.20 3.58 5.16
CA LYS A 41 -14.41 4.14 3.82
C LYS A 41 -13.70 3.36 2.73
N GLN A 42 -13.10 2.22 3.10
CA GLN A 42 -12.36 1.33 2.22
C GLN A 42 -11.36 2.06 1.31
N ARG A 43 -10.56 2.93 1.92
CA ARG A 43 -9.58 3.73 1.18
C ARG A 43 -8.30 4.00 1.96
N PHE A 44 -7.22 4.18 1.24
CA PHE A 44 -5.95 4.67 1.76
C PHE A 44 -5.74 6.09 1.27
N THR A 45 -5.32 6.98 2.16
CA THR A 45 -5.12 8.39 1.84
C THR A 45 -3.74 8.85 2.29
N ILE A 46 -3.09 9.68 1.49
CA ILE A 46 -1.86 10.37 1.88
C ILE A 46 -2.17 11.85 1.87
N LYS A 47 -1.94 12.50 3.01
CA LYS A 47 -1.94 13.96 3.10
C LYS A 47 -0.62 14.47 2.55
N LEU A 48 -0.71 15.33 1.55
CA LEU A 48 0.45 15.96 0.93
C LEU A 48 0.65 17.30 1.63
N GLU A 49 1.70 17.41 2.42
CA GLU A 49 2.01 18.64 3.16
C GLU A 49 2.57 19.69 2.20
N HIS A 50 1.71 20.58 1.68
CA HIS A 50 2.04 21.91 1.12
C HIS A 50 0.77 22.66 0.65
N ASP A 51 -0.08 23.13 1.57
CA ASP A 51 -1.22 24.06 1.35
C ASP A 51 -2.31 23.68 0.33
N THR A 52 -2.17 22.57 -0.40
CA THR A 52 -3.19 22.08 -1.32
C THR A 52 -4.16 21.17 -0.59
N SER A 53 -5.47 21.40 -0.74
CA SER A 53 -6.54 20.45 -0.36
C SER A 53 -6.49 19.13 -1.18
N GLU A 54 -5.45 18.94 -1.98
CA GLU A 54 -5.23 17.76 -2.79
C GLU A 54 -4.58 16.65 -1.95
N GLN A 55 -5.18 15.47 -2.01
CA GLN A 55 -4.69 14.27 -1.34
C GLN A 55 -4.65 13.13 -2.33
N ALA A 56 -3.65 12.26 -2.19
CA ALA A 56 -3.62 11.02 -2.95
C ALA A 56 -4.50 9.98 -2.25
N VAL A 57 -5.30 9.25 -3.03
CA VAL A 57 -6.24 8.26 -2.50
C VAL A 57 -6.19 6.98 -3.33
N LEU A 58 -6.22 5.83 -2.65
CA LEU A 58 -6.41 4.52 -3.26
C LEU A 58 -7.71 3.94 -2.72
N TYR A 59 -8.59 3.54 -3.63
CA TYR A 59 -9.86 2.91 -3.30
C TYR A 59 -9.75 1.40 -3.42
N TYR A 60 -10.43 0.70 -2.50
CA TYR A 60 -10.59 -0.74 -2.57
C TYR A 60 -12.01 -1.12 -2.12
N GLU A 61 -12.40 -2.34 -2.40
CA GLU A 61 -13.67 -2.90 -1.94
C GLU A 61 -13.49 -4.32 -1.41
N TYR A 62 -14.44 -4.82 -0.61
CA TYR A 62 -14.46 -6.22 -0.18
C TYR A 62 -15.37 -7.00 -1.14
N THR A 63 -14.81 -7.94 -1.89
CA THR A 63 -15.53 -8.73 -2.89
C THR A 63 -15.99 -10.10 -2.36
N GLY A 64 -15.63 -10.46 -1.13
CA GLY A 64 -16.09 -11.69 -0.50
C GLY A 64 -15.37 -12.01 0.80
N ASN A 65 -15.50 -13.25 1.26
CA ASN A 65 -14.88 -13.71 2.51
C ASN A 65 -13.36 -13.72 2.37
N LYS A 66 -12.72 -12.79 3.08
CA LYS A 66 -11.26 -12.57 3.03
C LYS A 66 -10.74 -12.20 1.64
N LYS A 67 -11.55 -11.53 0.82
CA LYS A 67 -11.16 -11.01 -0.50
C LYS A 67 -11.39 -9.51 -0.60
N VAL A 68 -10.44 -8.82 -1.18
CA VAL A 68 -10.52 -7.39 -1.50
C VAL A 68 -10.20 -7.18 -2.97
N ASN A 69 -10.75 -6.14 -3.57
CA ASN A 69 -10.40 -5.69 -4.90
C ASN A 69 -9.80 -4.29 -4.82
N LEU A 70 -8.57 -4.13 -5.32
CA LEU A 70 -7.88 -2.85 -5.40
C LEU A 70 -8.28 -2.15 -6.70
N LEU A 71 -9.04 -1.07 -6.56
CA LEU A 71 -9.81 -0.48 -7.67
C LEU A 71 -9.02 0.52 -8.49
N SER A 72 -8.71 1.68 -7.90
CA SER A 72 -8.01 2.75 -8.60
C SER A 72 -7.27 3.64 -7.62
N THR A 73 -6.13 4.14 -8.07
CA THR A 73 -5.29 5.08 -7.33
C THR A 73 -5.39 6.45 -7.99
N VAL A 74 -5.89 7.43 -7.26
CA VAL A 74 -5.97 8.82 -7.68
C VAL A 74 -4.81 9.58 -7.04
N VAL A 75 -3.85 10.00 -7.86
CA VAL A 75 -2.73 10.84 -7.44
C VAL A 75 -2.79 12.14 -8.23
N PRO A 76 -2.81 13.30 -7.55
CA PRO A 76 -2.74 14.61 -8.21
C PRO A 76 -1.48 14.70 -9.08
N THR A 77 -1.62 15.31 -10.26
CA THR A 77 -0.57 15.35 -11.29
C THR A 77 0.73 15.98 -10.78
N GLN A 78 0.63 16.98 -9.91
CA GLN A 78 1.77 17.65 -9.26
C GLN A 78 2.65 16.71 -8.41
N PHE A 79 2.12 15.56 -8.02
CA PHE A 79 2.78 14.57 -7.15
C PHE A 79 3.05 13.24 -7.88
N ARG A 80 2.66 13.13 -9.15
CA ARG A 80 3.09 12.00 -9.99
C ARG A 80 4.61 12.05 -10.18
N GLY A 81 5.23 10.88 -10.31
CA GLY A 81 6.70 10.75 -10.39
C GLY A 81 7.44 10.92 -9.06
N LYS A 82 6.79 11.37 -7.98
CA LYS A 82 7.40 11.49 -6.63
C LYS A 82 7.28 10.23 -5.76
N GLY A 83 6.77 9.13 -6.32
CA GLY A 83 6.59 7.86 -5.60
C GLY A 83 5.37 7.78 -4.67
N VAL A 84 4.44 8.75 -4.73
CA VAL A 84 3.23 8.74 -3.88
C VAL A 84 2.30 7.56 -4.20
N GLY A 85 2.08 7.28 -5.49
CA GLY A 85 1.28 6.13 -5.93
C GLY A 85 1.87 4.80 -5.49
N LYS A 86 3.20 4.65 -5.60
CA LYS A 86 3.95 3.50 -5.09
C LYS A 86 3.68 3.27 -3.61
N ARG A 87 3.75 4.32 -2.78
CA ARG A 87 3.51 4.23 -1.34
C ARG A 87 2.08 3.81 -0.99
N LEU A 88 1.09 4.29 -1.74
CA LEU A 88 -0.30 3.83 -1.59
C LEU A 88 -0.45 2.35 -1.93
N ALA A 89 0.14 1.91 -3.05
CA ALA A 89 0.08 0.51 -3.48
C ALA A 89 0.79 -0.41 -2.47
N GLU A 90 1.97 -0.03 -1.98
CA GLU A 90 2.69 -0.75 -0.93
C GLU A 90 1.83 -0.93 0.32
N ALA A 91 1.22 0.15 0.82
CA ALA A 91 0.37 0.08 2.02
C ALA A 91 -0.88 -0.78 1.81
N ALA A 92 -1.49 -0.73 0.62
CA ALA A 92 -2.66 -1.54 0.28
C ALA A 92 -2.29 -3.04 0.20
N LEU A 93 -1.15 -3.37 -0.41
CA LEU A 93 -0.67 -4.75 -0.49
C LEU A 93 -0.20 -5.28 0.87
N ASP A 94 0.47 -4.45 1.68
CA ASP A 94 0.89 -4.83 3.03
C ASP A 94 -0.32 -5.17 3.90
N PHE A 95 -1.38 -4.37 3.84
CA PHE A 95 -2.66 -4.67 4.50
C PHE A 95 -3.23 -6.05 4.08
N VAL A 96 -3.17 -6.39 2.79
CA VAL A 96 -3.65 -7.68 2.28
C VAL A 96 -2.84 -8.83 2.87
N VAL A 97 -1.51 -8.70 2.93
CA VAL A 97 -0.62 -9.72 3.48
C VAL A 97 -0.81 -9.84 5.00
N GLU A 98 -0.86 -8.72 5.72
CA GLU A 98 -0.99 -8.68 7.18
C GLU A 98 -2.29 -9.30 7.67
N GLU A 99 -3.40 -9.06 6.97
CA GLU A 99 -4.71 -9.62 7.30
C GLU A 99 -4.98 -10.97 6.62
N ASN A 100 -3.99 -11.49 5.88
CA ASN A 100 -4.08 -12.73 5.11
C ASN A 100 -5.32 -12.79 4.20
N LEU A 101 -5.54 -11.70 3.47
CA LEU A 101 -6.61 -11.53 2.49
C LEU A 101 -6.10 -11.94 1.10
N LYS A 102 -7.02 -12.21 0.18
CA LYS A 102 -6.71 -12.23 -1.25
C LYS A 102 -7.05 -10.89 -1.90
N ALA A 103 -6.20 -10.43 -2.79
CA ALA A 103 -6.38 -9.19 -3.53
C ALA A 103 -6.62 -9.45 -5.01
N ASP A 104 -7.75 -8.99 -5.51
CA ASP A 104 -8.00 -8.81 -6.93
C ASP A 104 -7.49 -7.42 -7.33
N LEU A 105 -6.77 -7.35 -8.45
CA LEU A 105 -6.25 -6.10 -8.96
C LEU A 105 -7.13 -5.64 -10.12
N SER A 106 -8.03 -4.68 -9.89
CA SER A 106 -8.72 -4.00 -10.99
C SER A 106 -7.92 -2.82 -11.53
N CYS A 107 -7.09 -2.21 -10.68
CA CYS A 107 -6.22 -1.11 -11.06
C CYS A 107 -5.04 -1.58 -11.92
N TRP A 108 -4.95 -1.11 -13.16
CA TRP A 108 -3.81 -1.39 -14.05
C TRP A 108 -2.47 -0.96 -13.43
N TYR A 109 -2.44 0.15 -12.69
CA TYR A 109 -1.22 0.67 -12.08
C TYR A 109 -0.69 -0.26 -10.99
N ILE A 110 -1.58 -0.86 -10.20
CA ILE A 110 -1.17 -1.78 -9.13
C ILE A 110 -0.72 -3.12 -9.72
N LYS A 111 -1.36 -3.59 -10.80
CA LYS A 111 -0.86 -4.76 -11.57
C LYS A 111 0.57 -4.52 -12.03
N GLN A 112 0.78 -3.42 -12.74
CA GLN A 112 2.10 -3.05 -13.23
C GLN A 112 3.11 -2.93 -12.08
N TYR A 113 2.73 -2.32 -10.96
CA TYR A 113 3.58 -2.20 -9.78
C TYR A 113 4.07 -3.55 -9.25
N VAL A 114 3.18 -4.54 -9.14
CA VAL A 114 3.52 -5.90 -8.70
C VAL A 114 4.40 -6.63 -9.71
N GLU A 115 4.15 -6.43 -11.00
CA GLU A 115 4.96 -6.99 -12.07
C GLU A 115 6.38 -6.43 -12.07
N GLU A 116 6.52 -5.12 -11.87
CA GLU A 116 7.80 -4.41 -11.75
C GLU A 116 8.53 -4.72 -10.42
N ASN A 117 7.79 -5.08 -9.36
CA ASN A 117 8.32 -5.39 -8.04
C ASN A 117 7.78 -6.76 -7.56
N PRO A 118 8.25 -7.88 -8.15
CA PRO A 118 7.71 -9.20 -7.88
C PRO A 118 8.21 -9.73 -6.53
N LEU A 119 7.65 -9.22 -5.44
CA LEU A 119 7.93 -9.75 -4.11
C LEU A 119 7.09 -11.02 -3.88
N PRO A 120 7.69 -12.11 -3.35
CA PRO A 120 7.01 -13.39 -3.21
C PRO A 120 5.78 -13.30 -2.30
N ASN A 121 5.81 -12.44 -1.28
CA ASN A 121 4.69 -12.20 -0.37
C ASN A 121 3.48 -11.55 -1.03
N TYR A 122 3.62 -10.79 -2.12
CA TYR A 122 2.46 -10.19 -2.77
C TYR A 122 1.80 -11.17 -3.73
N LYS A 123 2.61 -11.95 -4.46
CA LYS A 123 2.11 -12.90 -5.48
C LYS A 123 1.20 -13.97 -4.89
N ASP A 124 1.51 -14.50 -3.71
CA ASP A 124 0.68 -15.52 -3.03
C ASP A 124 -0.75 -15.04 -2.71
N HIS A 125 -0.91 -13.73 -2.52
CA HIS A 125 -2.19 -13.13 -2.14
C HIS A 125 -2.99 -12.60 -3.33
N ILE A 126 -2.39 -12.48 -4.51
CA ILE A 126 -3.09 -11.94 -5.68
C ILE A 126 -3.97 -13.03 -6.31
N SER A 127 -5.26 -12.72 -6.45
CA SER A 127 -6.18 -13.52 -7.27
C SER A 127 -5.80 -13.33 -8.74
N ASN A 128 -5.54 -14.43 -9.44
CA ASN A 128 -5.20 -14.46 -10.86
C ASN A 128 -6.45 -14.60 -11.73
#